data_AF-A0AAJ1EX70-F1
#
_entry.id   AF-A0AAJ1EX70-F1
#
_cell.length_a   1.000
_cell.length_b   1.000
_cell.length_c   1.000
_cell.angle_alpha   90.00
_cell.angle_beta   90.00
_cell.angle_gamma   90.00
#
_symmetry.space_group_name_H-M   'P 1'
#
loop_
_entity.id
_entity.type
_entity.pdbx_description
1 polymer ?
#
loop_
_entity_poly.entity_id
_entity_poly.type
_entity_poly.pdbx_seq_one_letter_code
_entity_poly.pdbx_strand_id
1 'polypeptide(L)'
;MNKLLVCLLLGAACHLPLYAADAPKTEPAAKSPTPNASVQKHQTSKISINSATEAELQLLKGIGEAKAKAIVEYRKQYGRFASVEDLTKVSGVGQKVLDDNRDLLSL
;
A
#
# COMPACT_ATOMS: atom_id res chain seq x y z
N MET A 1 -12.84 -41.42 48.41
CA MET A 1 -13.83 -40.85 49.35
C MET A 1 -13.97 -39.36 49.05
N ASN A 2 -15.04 -38.95 48.38
CA ASN A 2 -16.28 -38.45 49.01
C ASN A 2 -16.11 -36.96 49.40
N LYS A 3 -16.85 -35.97 48.88
CA LYS A 3 -18.17 -35.95 48.21
C LYS A 3 -18.35 -34.63 47.44
N LEU A 4 -19.28 -34.64 46.48
CA LEU A 4 -20.34 -33.64 46.17
C LEU A 4 -20.07 -32.17 46.56
N LEU A 5 -20.39 -31.17 45.74
CA LEU A 5 -21.77 -30.78 45.41
C LEU A 5 -21.65 -29.52 44.53
N VAL A 6 -22.02 -29.59 43.25
CA VAL A 6 -23.23 -28.95 42.68
C VAL A 6 -23.60 -27.60 43.31
N CYS A 7 -23.50 -26.54 42.52
CA CYS A 7 -24.43 -25.41 42.57
C CYS A 7 -24.60 -24.84 41.15
N LEU A 8 -25.44 -25.53 40.38
CA LEU A 8 -26.14 -24.96 39.24
C LEU A 8 -27.46 -24.42 39.79
N LEU A 9 -27.55 -23.10 39.97
CA LEU A 9 -28.79 -22.36 40.21
C LEU A 9 -28.60 -20.99 39.53
N LEU A 10 -29.20 -20.78 38.36
CA LEU A 10 -30.50 -20.08 38.22
C LEU A 10 -30.59 -18.84 39.11
N GLY A 11 -30.66 -17.66 38.51
CA GLY A 11 -31.20 -16.50 39.20
C GLY A 11 -30.83 -15.15 38.63
N ALA A 12 -31.78 -14.60 37.88
CA ALA A 12 -32.18 -13.19 37.91
C ALA A 12 -31.19 -12.10 37.45
N ALA A 13 -31.63 -11.42 36.39
CA ALA A 13 -31.31 -10.07 36.00
C ALA A 13 -30.97 -9.14 37.17
N CYS A 14 -29.74 -8.65 37.19
CA CYS A 14 -29.33 -7.47 37.94
C CYS A 14 -28.58 -6.54 37.00
N HIS A 15 -29.27 -5.46 36.63
CA HIS A 15 -28.78 -4.11 36.44
C HIS A 15 -27.67 -3.81 35.42
N LEU A 16 -28.05 -2.96 34.47
CA LEU A 16 -27.18 -2.04 33.73
C LEU A 16 -26.09 -1.44 34.62
N PRO A 17 -24.89 -1.27 34.06
CA PRO A 17 -24.27 0.04 34.09
C PRO A 17 -23.99 0.53 32.66
N LEU A 18 -24.46 1.75 32.38
CA LEU A 18 -23.74 2.67 31.51
C LEU A 18 -22.28 2.73 32.02
N TYR A 19 -21.31 2.41 31.18
CA TYR A 19 -19.93 2.84 31.41
C TYR A 19 -19.29 3.28 30.11
N ALA A 20 -19.10 4.60 30.02
CA ALA A 20 -18.31 5.27 29.03
C ALA A 20 -16.84 4.88 29.21
N ALA A 21 -16.18 4.42 28.15
CA ALA A 21 -14.75 4.26 28.11
C ALA A 21 -14.14 5.47 27.38
N ASP A 22 -13.59 6.37 28.20
CA ASP A 22 -12.71 7.46 27.80
C ASP A 22 -11.24 6.99 27.87
N ALA A 23 -10.44 7.48 26.92
CA ALA A 23 -8.97 7.49 26.84
C ALA A 23 -8.26 6.17 26.43
N PRO A 24 -7.15 6.26 25.64
CA PRO A 24 -5.96 6.97 26.09
C PRO A 24 -5.42 8.03 25.12
N LYS A 25 -5.03 9.14 25.74
CA LYS A 25 -4.09 10.15 25.26
C LYS A 25 -2.78 9.50 24.82
N THR A 26 -2.33 9.81 23.60
CA THR A 26 -0.90 9.75 23.23
C THR A 26 -0.61 10.87 22.23
N GLU A 27 -0.30 12.05 22.76
CA GLU A 27 0.79 12.90 22.23
C GLU A 27 2.08 12.33 22.84
N PRO A 28 3.22 12.26 22.11
CA PRO A 28 3.94 13.49 21.81
C PRO A 28 4.80 13.50 20.52
N ALA A 29 5.30 14.70 20.23
CA ALA A 29 6.59 15.04 19.58
C ALA A 29 6.50 15.70 18.21
N ALA A 30 6.57 17.03 18.29
CA ALA A 30 6.97 17.94 17.24
C ALA A 30 8.19 17.47 16.45
N LYS A 31 8.06 17.49 15.12
CA LYS A 31 9.13 17.92 14.21
C LYS A 31 8.49 18.76 13.11
N SER A 32 8.72 20.07 13.14
CA SER A 32 8.51 20.93 11.99
C SER A 32 9.32 20.40 10.80
N PRO A 33 8.79 20.54 9.58
CA PRO A 33 9.60 21.17 8.56
C PRO A 33 8.81 22.29 7.88
N THR A 34 9.35 23.50 8.00
CA THR A 34 9.52 24.48 6.92
C THR A 34 8.62 24.30 5.67
N PRO A 35 7.70 25.22 5.37
CA PRO A 35 7.16 25.34 4.03
C PRO A 35 8.24 26.02 3.17
N ASN A 36 9.20 25.22 2.68
CA ASN A 36 10.18 25.73 1.74
C ASN A 36 9.49 25.85 0.38
N ALA A 37 9.32 27.10 -0.04
CA ALA A 37 8.64 27.47 -1.25
C ALA A 37 9.33 26.86 -2.49
N SER A 38 8.46 26.43 -3.41
CA SER A 38 8.63 26.55 -4.86
C SER A 38 9.89 25.95 -5.48
N VAL A 39 9.82 24.65 -5.78
CA VAL A 39 10.05 24.22 -7.17
C VAL A 39 8.86 23.35 -7.54
N GLN A 40 7.76 23.97 -7.99
CA GLN A 40 6.78 23.26 -8.80
C GLN A 40 7.46 22.98 -10.14
N LYS A 41 8.34 21.96 -10.15
CA LYS A 41 8.61 21.21 -11.36
C LYS A 41 7.23 20.77 -11.82
N HIS A 42 6.85 21.14 -13.03
CA HIS A 42 5.63 20.68 -13.67
C HIS A 42 5.67 19.16 -13.61
N GLN A 43 5.16 18.57 -12.53
CA GLN A 43 5.20 17.14 -12.29
C GLN A 43 4.07 16.63 -13.14
N THR A 44 4.38 16.38 -14.41
CA THR A 44 3.74 15.29 -15.13
C THR A 44 3.68 14.13 -14.15
N SER A 45 2.46 13.74 -13.76
CA SER A 45 2.24 12.75 -12.71
C SER A 45 2.96 11.46 -13.11
N LYS A 46 4.17 11.27 -12.59
CA LYS A 46 4.98 10.12 -12.92
C LYS A 46 4.40 8.90 -12.21
N ILE A 47 4.34 7.81 -12.93
CA ILE A 47 3.89 6.51 -12.44
C ILE A 47 5.10 5.82 -11.83
N SER A 48 5.04 5.51 -10.53
CA SER A 48 6.10 4.80 -9.82
C SER A 48 6.06 3.30 -10.13
N ILE A 49 7.06 2.77 -10.83
CA ILE A 49 7.22 1.34 -11.09
C ILE A 49 7.61 0.57 -9.81
N ASN A 50 7.83 1.24 -8.67
CA ASN A 50 7.75 0.75 -7.28
C ASN A 50 6.37 0.30 -6.79
N SER A 51 5.39 1.15 -7.03
CA SER A 51 4.17 1.20 -6.22
C SER A 51 2.90 1.23 -7.05
N ALA A 52 3.03 1.49 -8.35
CA ALA A 52 1.92 1.50 -9.28
C ALA A 52 1.20 0.16 -9.28
N THR A 53 -0.12 0.26 -9.32
CA THR A 53 -1.07 -0.82 -9.53
C THR A 53 -1.08 -1.26 -11.00
N GLU A 54 -1.68 -2.42 -11.29
CA GLU A 54 -1.82 -2.90 -12.67
C GLU A 54 -2.61 -1.91 -13.53
N ALA A 55 -3.63 -1.27 -12.96
CA ALA A 55 -4.44 -0.26 -13.66
C ALA A 55 -3.62 1.00 -14.00
N GLU A 56 -2.78 1.47 -13.09
CA GLU A 56 -1.91 2.63 -13.35
C GLU A 56 -0.86 2.32 -14.41
N LEU A 57 -0.28 1.11 -14.38
CA LEU A 57 0.67 0.68 -15.41
C LEU A 57 0.02 0.58 -16.79
N GLN A 58 -1.27 0.25 -16.88
CA GLN A 58 -2.02 0.20 -18.14
C GLN A 58 -2.29 1.58 -18.75
N LEU A 59 -2.15 2.67 -17.98
CA LEU A 59 -2.24 4.03 -18.53
C LEU A 59 -1.04 4.36 -19.43
N LEU A 60 0.03 3.58 -19.33
CA LEU A 60 1.24 3.75 -20.12
C LEU A 60 1.03 3.24 -21.55
N LYS A 61 1.56 3.98 -22.52
CA LYS A 61 1.40 3.68 -23.93
C LYS A 61 2.04 2.33 -24.26
N GLY A 62 1.22 1.40 -24.75
CA GLY A 62 1.67 0.06 -25.12
C GLY A 62 1.83 -0.90 -23.94
N ILE A 63 1.42 -0.54 -22.73
CA ILE A 63 1.24 -1.47 -21.61
C ILE A 63 -0.24 -1.83 -21.51
N GLY A 64 -0.57 -3.10 -21.78
CA GLY A 64 -1.91 -3.66 -21.53
C GLY A 64 -1.90 -4.59 -20.32
N GLU A 65 -3.04 -5.21 -20.02
CA GLU A 65 -3.22 -6.12 -18.87
C GLU A 65 -2.11 -7.16 -18.74
N ALA A 66 -1.75 -7.84 -19.84
CA ALA A 66 -0.72 -8.88 -19.83
C ALA A 66 0.66 -8.35 -19.38
N LYS A 67 1.04 -7.15 -19.82
CA LYS A 67 2.33 -6.52 -19.49
C LYS A 67 2.31 -5.94 -18.08
N ALA A 68 1.21 -5.30 -17.69
CA ALA A 68 1.04 -4.79 -16.33
C ALA A 68 1.13 -5.93 -15.30
N LYS A 69 0.45 -7.04 -15.57
CA LYS A 69 0.56 -8.26 -14.74
C LYS A 69 1.98 -8.78 -14.70
N ALA A 70 2.68 -8.84 -15.84
CA ALA A 70 4.08 -9.28 -15.87
C ALA A 70 5.00 -8.38 -15.02
N ILE A 71 4.78 -7.07 -14.99
CA ILE A 71 5.55 -6.14 -14.14
C ILE A 71 5.31 -6.42 -12.66
N VAL A 72 4.06 -6.65 -12.26
CA VAL A 72 3.71 -6.99 -10.88
C VAL A 72 4.28 -8.35 -10.48
N GLU A 73 4.19 -9.36 -11.35
CA GLU A 73 4.79 -10.67 -11.12
C GLU A 73 6.31 -10.59 -11.03
N TYR A 74 6.96 -9.77 -11.87
CA TYR A 74 8.39 -9.52 -11.79
C TYR A 74 8.77 -8.97 -10.41
N ARG A 75 8.01 -8.01 -9.87
CA ARG A 75 8.26 -7.48 -8.53
C ARG A 75 8.15 -8.54 -7.43
N LYS A 76 7.20 -9.46 -7.57
CA LYS A 76 7.01 -10.55 -6.59
C LYS A 76 8.15 -11.57 -6.64
N GLN A 77 8.69 -11.84 -7.83
CA GLN A 77 9.72 -12.86 -8.03
C GLN A 77 11.14 -12.33 -7.81
N TYR A 78 11.44 -11.14 -8.33
CA TYR A 78 12.80 -10.56 -8.33
C TYR A 78 12.97 -9.40 -7.34
N GLY A 79 11.88 -8.87 -6.79
CA GLY A 79 11.90 -7.70 -5.92
C GLY A 79 11.71 -6.38 -6.68
N ARG A 80 12.03 -5.27 -6.01
CA ARG A 80 11.84 -3.92 -6.57
C ARG A 80 12.79 -3.68 -7.75
N PHE A 81 12.32 -2.93 -8.75
CA PHE A 81 13.14 -2.40 -9.83
C PHE A 81 14.13 -1.36 -9.28
N ALA A 82 15.39 -1.48 -9.69
CA ALA A 82 16.43 -0.55 -9.31
C ALA A 82 16.45 0.68 -10.22
N SER A 83 16.09 0.50 -11.50
CA SER A 83 16.02 1.57 -12.49
C SER A 83 14.80 1.38 -13.42
N VAL A 84 14.40 2.43 -14.15
CA VAL A 84 13.27 2.33 -15.10
C VAL A 84 13.60 1.37 -16.25
N GLU A 85 14.89 1.23 -16.58
CA GLU A 85 15.41 0.31 -17.60
C GLU A 85 15.17 -1.16 -17.26
N ASP A 86 15.04 -1.50 -15.97
CA ASP A 86 14.77 -2.87 -15.55
C ASP A 86 13.39 -3.36 -16.02
N LEU A 87 12.50 -2.45 -16.42
CA LEU A 87 11.24 -2.83 -17.07
C LEU A 87 11.46 -3.70 -18.31
N THR A 88 12.57 -3.56 -19.03
CA THR A 88 12.81 -4.36 -20.24
C THR A 88 13.21 -5.81 -19.93
N LYS A 89 13.47 -6.12 -18.65
CA LYS A 89 13.67 -7.49 -18.17
C LYS A 89 12.34 -8.22 -18.00
N VAL A 90 11.23 -7.50 -17.99
CA VAL A 90 9.89 -8.07 -17.88
C VAL A 90 9.43 -8.60 -19.23
N SER A 91 8.95 -9.84 -19.24
CA SER A 91 8.44 -10.47 -20.47
C SER A 91 7.31 -9.65 -21.08
N GLY A 92 7.47 -9.27 -22.36
CA GLY A 92 6.49 -8.46 -23.11
C GLY A 92 6.67 -6.94 -23.00
N VAL A 93 7.56 -6.44 -22.14
CA VAL A 93 7.93 -5.01 -22.10
C VAL A 93 9.25 -4.83 -22.86
N GLY A 94 9.17 -4.25 -24.05
CA GLY A 94 10.34 -3.99 -24.89
C GLY A 94 10.87 -2.56 -24.77
N GLN A 95 12.04 -2.31 -25.34
CA GLN A 95 12.67 -0.99 -25.36
C GLN A 95 11.77 0.12 -25.92
N LYS A 96 10.94 -0.20 -26.91
CA LYS A 96 9.97 0.74 -27.48
C LYS A 96 8.99 1.27 -26.42
N VAL A 97 8.47 0.37 -25.57
CA VAL A 97 7.52 0.75 -24.52
C VAL A 97 8.22 1.61 -23.46
N LEU A 98 9.45 1.25 -23.10
CA LEU A 98 10.23 2.05 -22.15
C LEU A 98 10.47 3.47 -22.69
N ASP A 99 10.92 3.59 -23.93
CA ASP A 99 11.22 4.89 -24.54
C ASP A 99 9.98 5.78 -24.68
N ASP A 100 8.86 5.21 -25.15
CA ASP A 100 7.55 5.89 -25.25
C ASP A 100 7.04 6.43 -23.89
N ASN A 101 7.51 5.87 -22.76
CA ASN A 101 7.01 6.18 -21.42
C ASN A 101 8.08 6.74 -20.46
N ARG A 102 9.33 6.90 -20.90
CA ARG A 102 10.48 7.23 -20.02
C ARG A 102 10.24 8.49 -19.18
N ASP A 103 9.56 9.48 -19.75
CA ASP A 103 9.25 10.74 -19.08
C ASP A 103 8.11 10.64 -18.05
N LEU A 104 7.26 9.62 -18.20
CA LEU A 104 6.12 9.30 -17.32
C LEU A 104 6.49 8.31 -16.21
N LEU A 105 7.69 7.73 -16.22
CA LEU A 105 8.11 6.70 -15.29
C LEU A 105 8.94 7.26 -14.13
N SER A 106 8.76 6.65 -12.96
CA SER A 106 9.55 6.88 -11.75
C SER A 106 9.70 5.57 -10.97
N LEU A 107 10.52 5.57 -9.91
CA LEU A 107 10.73 4.40 -9.04
C LEU A 107 9.80 4.40 -7.83
#